data_AF-A0A938EM98-F1
#
_entry.id   AF-A0A938EM98-F1
#
_cell.length_a   1.000
_cell.length_b   1.000
_cell.length_c   1.000
_cell.angle_alpha   90.00
_cell.angle_beta   90.00
_cell.angle_gamma   90.00
#
_symmetry.space_group_name_H-M   'P 1'
#
loop_
_entity.id
_entity.type
_entity.pdbx_description
1 polymer ?
#
loop_
_entity_poly.entity_id
_entity_poly.type
_entity_poly.pdbx_seq_one_letter_code
_entity_poly.pdbx_strand_id
1 'polypeptide(L)'
;MRVAHLLVIGDSLAFHGPERAERPSDPRLYPQVAGRILGADVDLVARQGWTARDGWWALTKDPIVWGEYLPRADSLLIGVGGMDQLPTPVPTWLRESIPYIRQGRVRRTARKALRASTPPMVKAVGGPFRTLPQAATDRYLSRMVRGVRMMRPDLPIALLSPPPWASAYYPSTRFHAAAVVAARAWAAREGVAYVDVEPLVSPRLATCNPDGLHWSWEVHALVGELAASHLASKKS
;
A
#
# COMPACT_ATOMS: atom_id res chain seq x y z
N MET A 1 25.21 9.75 -17.85
CA MET A 1 23.81 10.18 -17.62
C MET A 1 23.38 9.70 -16.25
N ARG A 2 22.75 10.55 -15.44
CA ARG A 2 22.20 10.11 -14.14
C ARG A 2 21.00 9.20 -14.41
N VAL A 3 20.99 8.03 -13.79
CA VAL A 3 19.83 7.12 -13.86
C VAL A 3 18.71 7.73 -13.03
N ALA A 4 17.50 7.77 -13.58
CA ALA A 4 16.33 8.27 -12.85
C ALA A 4 15.86 7.23 -11.82
N HIS A 5 15.28 7.66 -10.70
CA HIS A 5 14.82 6.75 -9.64
C HIS A 5 13.33 6.94 -9.31
N LEU A 6 12.58 5.83 -9.28
CA LEU A 6 11.23 5.74 -8.75
C LEU A 6 11.28 5.14 -7.34
N LEU A 7 11.03 5.96 -6.32
CA LEU A 7 10.84 5.46 -4.96
C LEU A 7 9.40 4.97 -4.80
N VAL A 8 9.24 3.72 -4.35
CA VAL A 8 7.92 3.13 -4.08
C VAL A 8 7.84 2.74 -2.60
N ILE A 9 6.89 3.32 -1.87
CA ILE A 9 6.56 2.93 -0.51
C ILE A 9 5.26 2.12 -0.57
N GLY A 10 5.34 0.79 -0.44
CA GLY A 10 4.23 -0.11 -0.73
C GLY A 10 3.92 -1.13 0.37
N ASP A 11 2.85 -1.90 0.17
CA ASP A 11 2.55 -3.11 0.94
C ASP A 11 2.84 -4.38 0.12
N SER A 12 2.21 -5.52 0.45
CA SER A 12 2.45 -6.77 -0.28
C SER A 12 2.03 -6.73 -1.73
N LEU A 13 1.12 -5.84 -2.15
CA LEU A 13 0.74 -5.70 -3.57
C LEU A 13 1.92 -5.26 -4.45
N ALA A 14 2.96 -4.67 -3.86
CA ALA A 14 4.13 -4.20 -4.59
C ALA A 14 5.13 -5.31 -4.96
N PHE A 15 5.09 -6.46 -4.30
CA PHE A 15 6.07 -7.54 -4.51
C PHE A 15 5.48 -8.95 -4.53
N HIS A 16 4.17 -9.11 -4.35
CA HIS A 16 3.50 -10.40 -4.41
C HIS A 16 2.80 -10.57 -5.75
N GLY A 17 3.23 -11.56 -6.54
CA GLY A 17 2.54 -11.97 -7.76
C GLY A 17 1.30 -12.83 -7.48
N PRO A 18 0.72 -13.50 -8.48
CA PRO A 18 -0.49 -14.30 -8.31
C PRO A 18 -0.30 -15.57 -7.49
N GLU A 19 0.92 -16.06 -7.31
CA GLU A 19 1.17 -17.32 -6.60
C GLU A 19 1.92 -17.13 -5.28
N ARG A 20 2.89 -16.21 -5.26
CA ARG A 20 3.81 -16.02 -4.14
C ARG A 20 4.41 -14.61 -4.12
N ALA A 21 5.10 -14.31 -3.03
CA ALA A 21 6.04 -13.21 -2.99
C ALA A 21 7.20 -13.44 -3.97
N GLU A 22 7.53 -12.42 -4.74
CA GLU A 22 8.59 -12.44 -5.74
C GLU A 22 9.75 -11.55 -5.31
N ARG A 23 10.84 -11.61 -6.08
CA ARG A 23 11.96 -10.68 -5.87
C ARG A 23 11.48 -9.26 -6.18
N PRO A 24 11.86 -8.25 -5.38
CA PRO A 24 11.54 -6.85 -5.67
C PRO A 24 11.89 -6.39 -7.09
N SER A 25 12.91 -6.99 -7.71
CA SER A 25 13.37 -6.71 -9.07
C SER A 25 12.65 -7.50 -10.16
N ASP A 26 11.63 -8.30 -9.85
CA ASP A 26 10.88 -9.04 -10.88
C ASP A 26 10.18 -8.05 -11.84
N PRO A 27 10.51 -8.08 -13.15
CA PRO A 27 10.08 -7.06 -14.10
C PRO A 27 8.57 -7.01 -14.33
N ARG A 28 7.83 -8.03 -13.88
CA ARG A 28 6.37 -8.13 -14.03
C ARG A 28 5.62 -7.40 -12.93
N LEU A 29 6.27 -7.06 -11.82
CA LEU A 29 5.64 -6.33 -10.73
C LEU A 29 5.31 -4.89 -11.16
N TYR A 30 4.16 -4.37 -10.72
CA TYR A 30 3.70 -3.03 -11.09
C TYR A 30 4.74 -1.91 -10.84
N PRO A 31 5.55 -1.93 -9.75
CA PRO A 31 6.61 -0.94 -9.56
C PRO A 31 7.64 -0.98 -10.69
N GLN A 32 8.03 -2.18 -11.12
CA GLN A 32 9.02 -2.39 -12.17
C GLN A 32 8.47 -2.08 -13.55
N VAL A 33 7.21 -2.39 -13.81
CA VAL A 33 6.50 -1.96 -15.02
C VAL A 33 6.49 -0.42 -15.09
N ALA A 34 6.15 0.26 -13.99
CA ALA A 34 6.15 1.72 -13.94
C ALA A 34 7.55 2.32 -14.13
N GLY A 35 8.56 1.77 -13.43
CA GLY A 35 9.96 2.20 -13.56
C GLY A 35 10.47 2.08 -14.99
N ARG A 36 10.22 0.94 -15.65
CA ARG A 36 10.59 0.72 -17.06
C ARG A 36 9.97 1.75 -18.00
N ILE A 37 8.68 2.07 -17.84
CA ILE A 37 7.99 3.08 -18.67
C ILE A 37 8.55 4.48 -18.44
N LEU A 38 8.91 4.80 -17.19
CA LEU A 38 9.51 6.08 -16.82
C LEU A 38 11.01 6.17 -17.16
N GLY A 39 11.65 5.07 -17.58
CA GLY A 39 13.10 4.98 -17.74
C GLY A 39 13.86 5.14 -16.43
N ALA A 40 13.29 4.66 -15.32
CA ALA A 40 13.80 4.81 -13.97
C ALA A 40 14.04 3.46 -13.27
N ASP A 41 15.12 3.39 -12.48
CA ASP A 41 15.36 2.30 -11.54
C ASP A 41 14.39 2.41 -10.35
N VAL A 42 13.99 1.27 -9.78
CA VAL A 42 12.99 1.23 -8.70
C VAL A 42 13.64 0.99 -7.35
N ASP A 43 13.43 1.95 -6.45
CA ASP A 43 13.73 1.82 -5.03
C ASP A 43 12.47 1.37 -4.29
N LEU A 44 12.29 0.05 -4.14
CA LEU A 44 11.09 -0.53 -3.51
C LEU A 44 11.28 -0.72 -2.00
N VAL A 45 10.44 -0.05 -1.22
CA VAL A 45 10.35 -0.16 0.24
C VAL A 45 8.95 -0.68 0.60
N ALA A 46 8.84 -1.98 0.86
CA ALA A 46 7.55 -2.60 1.12
C ALA A 46 7.65 -3.82 2.05
N ARG A 47 6.59 -4.07 2.83
CA ARG A 47 6.42 -5.31 3.59
C ARG A 47 4.95 -5.72 3.64
N GLN A 48 4.73 -7.01 3.88
CA GLN A 48 3.39 -7.57 4.01
C GLN A 48 2.63 -6.92 5.17
N GLY A 49 1.40 -6.52 4.88
CA GLY A 49 0.48 -5.95 5.86
C GLY A 49 0.80 -4.52 6.31
N TRP A 50 1.67 -3.81 5.58
CA TRP A 50 1.99 -2.42 5.86
C TRP A 50 0.81 -1.49 5.65
N THR A 51 0.62 -0.61 6.62
CA THR A 51 -0.34 0.48 6.59
C THR A 51 0.34 1.80 6.23
N ALA A 52 -0.43 2.88 6.07
CA ALA A 52 0.14 4.23 5.91
C ALA A 52 1.09 4.62 7.07
N ARG A 53 0.84 4.11 8.28
CA ARG A 53 1.74 4.30 9.44
C ARG A 53 3.10 3.69 9.21
N ASP A 54 3.12 2.45 8.72
CA ASP A 54 4.36 1.72 8.48
C ASP A 54 5.18 2.39 7.38
N GLY A 55 4.52 2.87 6.32
CA GLY A 55 5.15 3.69 5.28
C GLY A 55 5.81 4.95 5.84
N TRP A 56 5.13 5.69 6.72
CA TRP A 56 5.73 6.86 7.40
C TRP A 56 6.94 6.50 8.25
N TRP A 57 6.87 5.37 8.97
CA TRP A 57 8.00 4.92 9.78
C TRP A 57 9.17 4.43 8.93
N ALA A 58 8.92 3.76 7.81
CA ALA A 58 9.97 3.38 6.88
C ALA A 58 10.66 4.64 6.32
N LEU A 59 9.88 5.62 5.85
CA LEU A 59 10.39 6.87 5.33
C LEU A 59 11.25 7.64 6.33
N THR A 60 10.96 7.59 7.63
CA THR A 60 11.62 8.44 8.63
C THR A 60 12.60 7.74 9.55
N LYS A 61 12.51 6.43 9.70
CA LYS A 61 13.36 5.67 10.63
C LYS A 61 14.40 4.82 9.92
N ASP A 62 14.23 4.54 8.64
CA ASP A 62 15.19 3.74 7.88
C ASP A 62 16.23 4.66 7.22
N PRO A 63 17.52 4.60 7.61
CA PRO A 63 18.57 5.45 7.05
C PRO A 63 18.79 5.24 5.55
N ILE A 64 18.49 4.06 5.00
CA ILE A 64 18.57 3.85 3.56
C ILE A 64 17.46 4.65 2.86
N VAL A 65 16.26 4.72 3.45
CA VAL A 65 15.13 5.39 2.81
C VAL A 65 15.30 6.91 2.84
N TRP A 66 15.57 7.52 4.00
CA TRP A 66 15.74 8.98 4.07
C TRP A 66 17.12 9.46 3.64
N GLY A 67 18.16 8.63 3.75
CA GLY A 67 19.54 8.99 3.44
C GLY A 67 19.98 8.69 2.00
N GLU A 68 19.46 7.63 1.38
CA GLU A 68 19.87 7.22 0.02
C GLU A 68 18.73 7.34 -1.00
N TYR A 69 17.58 6.71 -0.73
CA TYR A 69 16.50 6.61 -1.72
C TYR A 69 15.77 7.94 -1.93
N LEU A 70 15.36 8.63 -0.86
CA LEU A 70 14.64 9.89 -0.97
C LEU A 70 15.49 11.01 -1.61
N PRO A 71 16.78 11.21 -1.25
CA PRO A 71 17.60 12.24 -1.88
C PRO A 71 17.83 12.01 -3.38
N ARG A 72 17.84 10.75 -3.83
CA ARG A 72 18.06 10.43 -5.25
C ARG A 72 16.79 10.30 -6.10
N ALA A 73 15.63 10.05 -5.48
CA ALA A 73 14.35 9.84 -6.16
C ALA A 73 13.99 10.96 -7.14
N ASP A 74 13.46 10.64 -8.31
CA ASP A 74 12.89 11.59 -9.27
C ASP A 74 11.36 11.56 -9.26
N SER A 75 10.77 10.56 -8.62
CA SER A 75 9.35 10.46 -8.34
C SER A 75 9.09 9.54 -7.14
N LEU A 76 7.93 9.71 -6.50
CA LEU A 76 7.47 8.88 -5.39
C LEU A 76 6.08 8.30 -5.70
N LEU A 77 5.96 6.99 -5.59
CA LEU A 77 4.68 6.28 -5.60
C LEU A 77 4.36 5.76 -4.20
N ILE A 78 3.26 6.24 -3.62
CA ILE A 78 2.71 5.77 -2.35
C ILE A 78 1.72 4.66 -2.66
N GLY A 79 2.10 3.42 -2.39
CA GLY A 79 1.31 2.19 -2.53
C GLY A 79 0.88 1.58 -1.20
N VAL A 80 0.70 2.40 -0.17
CA VAL A 80 0.15 2.02 1.15
C VAL A 80 -1.19 2.73 1.39
N GLY A 81 -2.01 2.20 2.29
CA GLY A 81 -3.38 2.68 2.52
C GLY A 81 -4.45 1.66 2.13
N GLY A 82 -4.10 0.71 1.26
CA GLY A 82 -4.96 -0.43 0.89
C GLY A 82 -5.20 -1.39 2.04
N MET A 83 -4.16 -1.71 2.82
CA MET A 83 -4.31 -2.49 4.06
C MET A 83 -5.16 -1.78 5.12
N ASP A 84 -5.10 -0.45 5.19
CA ASP A 84 -5.73 0.35 6.24
C ASP A 84 -7.24 0.15 6.29
N GLN A 85 -7.89 0.11 5.12
CA GLN A 85 -9.35 -0.07 4.99
C GLN A 85 -9.83 -1.48 5.33
N LEU A 86 -8.96 -2.48 5.40
CA LEU A 86 -9.38 -3.86 5.61
C LEU A 86 -10.08 -4.02 6.97
N PRO A 87 -11.23 -4.70 7.00
CA PRO A 87 -12.00 -4.90 8.22
C PRO A 87 -11.23 -5.79 9.19
N THR A 88 -11.32 -5.48 10.48
CA THR A 88 -10.74 -6.28 11.54
C THR A 88 -11.71 -6.37 12.73
N PRO A 89 -11.76 -7.53 13.42
CA PRO A 89 -12.66 -7.70 14.57
C PRO A 89 -12.19 -6.97 15.83
N VAL A 90 -10.94 -6.51 15.87
CA VAL A 90 -10.32 -5.91 17.06
C VAL A 90 -9.77 -4.53 16.76
N PRO A 91 -9.72 -3.62 17.75
CA PRO A 91 -9.06 -2.33 17.57
C PRO A 91 -7.59 -2.47 17.15
N THR A 92 -7.11 -1.52 16.35
CA THR A 92 -5.74 -1.49 15.83
C THR A 92 -4.67 -1.69 16.91
N TRP A 93 -4.79 -1.05 18.07
CA TRP A 93 -3.81 -1.14 19.15
C TRP A 93 -3.68 -2.56 19.72
N LEU A 94 -4.76 -3.34 19.73
CA LEU A 94 -4.74 -4.71 20.24
C LEU A 94 -4.03 -5.63 19.24
N ARG A 95 -4.32 -5.48 17.94
CA ARG A 95 -3.62 -6.22 16.89
C ARG A 95 -2.11 -5.91 16.90
N GLU A 96 -1.77 -4.63 17.04
CA GLU A 96 -0.38 -4.16 17.00
C GLU A 96 0.42 -4.45 18.27
N SER A 97 -0.24 -4.75 19.39
CA SER A 97 0.45 -5.13 20.64
C SER A 97 0.92 -6.59 20.65
N ILE A 98 0.33 -7.46 19.81
CA ILE A 98 0.66 -8.90 19.78
C ILE A 98 2.17 -9.16 19.60
N PRO A 99 2.89 -8.51 18.67
CA PRO A 99 4.34 -8.70 18.53
C PRO A 99 5.14 -8.38 19.80
N TYR A 100 4.67 -7.46 20.64
CA TYR A 100 5.33 -7.01 21.87
C TYR A 100 5.03 -7.89 23.09
N ILE A 101 4.17 -8.91 22.96
CA ILE A 101 3.97 -9.91 24.00
C ILE A 101 5.30 -10.66 24.24
N ARG A 102 5.89 -10.47 25.43
CA ARG A 102 7.19 -11.07 25.82
C ARG A 102 7.19 -12.59 25.68
N GLN A 103 6.13 -13.24 26.19
CA GLN A 103 6.04 -14.70 26.24
C GLN A 103 5.73 -15.29 24.86
N GLY A 104 6.68 -16.05 24.31
CA GLY A 104 6.57 -16.59 22.95
C GLY A 104 5.37 -17.50 22.71
N ARG A 105 4.98 -18.31 23.70
CA ARG A 105 3.77 -19.17 23.62
C ARG A 105 2.50 -18.31 23.52
N VAL A 106 2.34 -17.35 24.43
CA VAL A 106 1.19 -16.43 24.45
C VAL A 106 1.08 -15.64 23.15
N ARG A 107 2.20 -15.10 22.66
CA ARG A 107 2.26 -14.37 21.39
C ARG A 107 1.78 -15.21 20.20
N ARG A 108 2.24 -16.46 20.09
CA ARG A 108 1.83 -17.37 19.01
C ARG A 108 0.35 -17.74 19.13
N THR A 109 -0.13 -18.02 20.34
CA THR A 109 -1.55 -18.31 20.58
C THR A 109 -2.43 -17.11 20.22
N ALA A 110 -2.08 -15.90 20.66
CA ALA A 110 -2.82 -14.68 20.32
C ALA A 110 -2.87 -14.45 18.81
N ARG A 111 -1.75 -14.62 18.09
CA ARG A 111 -1.70 -14.52 16.63
C ARG A 111 -2.60 -15.57 15.96
N LYS A 112 -2.53 -16.84 16.41
CA LYS A 112 -3.36 -17.93 15.86
C LYS A 112 -4.84 -17.67 16.12
N ALA A 113 -5.20 -17.26 17.33
CA ALA A 113 -6.56 -16.94 17.71
C ALA A 113 -7.13 -15.80 16.85
N LEU A 114 -6.40 -14.68 16.73
CA LEU A 114 -6.81 -13.56 15.89
C LEU A 114 -6.97 -13.98 14.42
N ARG A 115 -6.04 -14.78 13.89
CA ARG A 115 -6.13 -15.27 12.51
C ARG A 115 -7.35 -16.15 12.29
N ALA A 116 -7.63 -17.06 13.23
CA ALA A 116 -8.76 -17.97 13.13
C ALA A 116 -10.11 -17.26 13.34
N SER A 117 -10.17 -16.26 14.22
CA SER A 117 -11.42 -15.55 14.54
C SER A 117 -11.75 -14.43 13.56
N THR A 118 -10.77 -13.88 12.83
CA THR A 118 -10.99 -12.75 11.92
C THR A 118 -12.07 -13.02 10.87
N PRO A 119 -11.99 -14.07 10.03
CA PRO A 119 -13.00 -14.29 9.00
C PRO A 119 -14.44 -14.47 9.55
N PRO A 120 -14.70 -15.35 10.54
CA PRO A 120 -16.07 -15.52 11.04
C PRO A 120 -16.59 -14.28 11.77
N MET A 121 -15.75 -13.57 12.53
CA MET A 121 -16.18 -12.34 13.20
C MET A 121 -16.46 -11.21 12.20
N VAL A 122 -15.62 -11.03 11.18
CA VAL A 122 -15.86 -10.02 10.14
C VAL A 122 -17.15 -10.36 9.39
N LYS A 123 -17.44 -11.63 9.11
CA LYS A 123 -18.71 -12.05 8.50
C LYS A 123 -19.92 -11.76 9.41
N ALA A 124 -19.78 -11.95 10.72
CA ALA A 124 -20.89 -11.77 11.67
C ALA A 124 -21.22 -10.30 11.96
N VAL A 125 -20.21 -9.44 12.13
CA VAL A 125 -20.39 -8.04 12.58
C VAL A 125 -19.83 -7.00 11.60
N GLY A 126 -19.48 -7.43 10.39
CA GLY A 126 -18.94 -6.59 9.31
C GLY A 126 -17.52 -6.10 9.53
N GLY A 127 -16.85 -6.53 10.61
CA GLY A 127 -15.56 -6.01 11.05
C GLY A 127 -15.67 -4.54 11.48
N PRO A 128 -16.02 -4.24 12.74
CA PRO A 128 -16.37 -2.89 13.17
C PRO A 128 -15.19 -1.91 13.13
N PHE A 129 -13.96 -2.42 13.07
CA PHE A 129 -12.74 -1.63 13.00
C PHE A 129 -12.05 -1.80 11.65
N ARG A 130 -11.29 -0.76 11.30
CA ARG A 130 -10.32 -0.79 10.21
C ARG A 130 -8.96 -1.22 10.75
N THR A 131 -8.13 -1.85 9.92
CA THR A 131 -6.74 -2.16 10.25
C THR A 131 -5.99 -0.92 10.74
N LEU A 132 -6.22 0.23 10.10
CA LEU A 132 -5.87 1.56 10.59
C LEU A 132 -7.08 2.52 10.44
N PRO A 133 -7.46 3.31 11.47
CA PRO A 133 -8.57 4.24 11.35
C PRO A 133 -8.31 5.32 10.28
N GLN A 134 -9.35 5.74 9.55
CA GLN A 134 -9.22 6.69 8.43
C GLN A 134 -8.47 7.98 8.82
N ALA A 135 -8.81 8.58 9.96
CA ALA A 135 -8.12 9.78 10.43
C ALA A 135 -6.62 9.57 10.67
N ALA A 136 -6.23 8.35 11.08
CA ALA A 136 -4.83 8.00 11.22
C ALA A 136 -4.17 7.77 9.85
N THR A 137 -4.84 7.08 8.92
CA THR A 137 -4.39 6.93 7.52
C THR A 137 -4.06 8.26 6.90
N ASP A 138 -5.03 9.19 6.86
CA ASP A 138 -4.86 10.54 6.31
C ASP A 138 -3.69 11.27 6.96
N ARG A 139 -3.58 11.19 8.29
CA ARG A 139 -2.50 11.84 9.05
C ARG A 139 -1.13 11.30 8.67
N TYR A 140 -0.97 9.99 8.51
CA TYR A 140 0.32 9.40 8.14
C TYR A 140 0.66 9.64 6.67
N LEU A 141 -0.33 9.58 5.77
CA LEU A 141 -0.14 9.98 4.38
C LEU A 141 0.30 11.46 4.28
N SER A 142 -0.37 12.38 4.97
CA SER A 142 0.01 13.81 5.01
C SER A 142 1.40 14.02 5.59
N ARG A 143 1.78 13.25 6.62
CA ARG A 143 3.15 13.31 7.17
C ARG A 143 4.19 12.87 6.16
N MET A 144 3.95 11.78 5.41
CA MET A 144 4.86 11.34 4.34
C MET A 144 5.04 12.43 3.30
N VAL A 145 3.96 12.97 2.74
CA VAL A 145 4.02 14.00 1.70
C VAL A 145 4.74 15.26 2.19
N ARG A 146 4.41 15.74 3.39
CA ARG A 146 5.05 16.94 3.96
C ARG A 146 6.53 16.71 4.26
N GLY A 147 6.88 15.56 4.83
CA GLY A 147 8.28 15.20 5.09
C GLY A 147 9.11 15.10 3.80
N VAL A 148 8.55 14.48 2.76
CA VAL A 148 9.16 14.43 1.43
C VAL A 148 9.37 15.84 0.88
N ARG A 149 8.34 16.69 0.91
CA ARG A 149 8.42 18.07 0.38
C ARG A 149 9.38 18.98 1.14
N MET A 150 9.67 18.71 2.41
CA MET A 150 10.70 19.44 3.15
C MET A 150 12.10 19.20 2.57
N MET A 151 12.36 18.01 2.01
CA MET A 151 13.66 17.65 1.42
C MET A 151 13.67 17.79 -0.10
N ARG A 152 12.54 17.53 -0.74
CA ARG A 152 12.35 17.49 -2.20
C ARG A 152 11.02 18.18 -2.57
N PRO A 153 10.97 19.53 -2.55
CA PRO A 153 9.73 20.30 -2.72
C PRO A 153 8.97 19.98 -4.02
N ASP A 154 9.72 19.78 -5.11
CA ASP A 154 9.18 19.61 -6.46
C ASP A 154 9.05 18.14 -6.88
N LEU A 155 9.31 17.18 -5.98
CA LEU A 155 9.22 15.76 -6.31
C LEU A 155 7.78 15.41 -6.73
N PRO A 156 7.56 14.83 -7.93
CA PRO A 156 6.27 14.27 -8.29
C PRO A 156 5.88 13.14 -7.33
N ILE A 157 4.67 13.23 -6.76
CA ILE A 157 4.12 12.22 -5.84
C ILE A 157 2.78 11.74 -6.39
N ALA A 158 2.60 10.42 -6.42
CA ALA A 158 1.34 9.75 -6.72
C ALA A 158 0.91 8.83 -5.57
N LEU A 159 -0.40 8.72 -5.34
CA LEU A 159 -1.02 7.76 -4.42
C LEU A 159 -1.81 6.73 -5.24
N LEU A 160 -1.52 5.44 -5.03
CA LEU A 160 -2.42 4.37 -5.48
C LEU A 160 -3.70 4.40 -4.64
N SER A 161 -4.87 4.35 -5.30
CA SER A 161 -6.14 4.26 -4.60
C SER A 161 -6.18 2.99 -3.74
N PRO A 162 -6.95 2.99 -2.63
CA PRO A 162 -7.23 1.76 -1.90
C PRO A 162 -7.85 0.74 -2.87
N PRO A 163 -7.24 -0.42 -3.10
CA PRO A 163 -7.71 -1.36 -4.10
C PRO A 163 -8.94 -2.13 -3.62
N PRO A 164 -9.80 -2.59 -4.54
CA PRO A 164 -10.88 -3.52 -4.23
C PRO A 164 -10.32 -4.92 -3.97
N TRP A 165 -11.08 -5.78 -3.29
CA TRP A 165 -10.67 -7.15 -3.00
C TRP A 165 -11.85 -8.11 -2.89
N ALA A 166 -11.57 -9.41 -3.03
CA ALA A 166 -12.53 -10.51 -2.91
C ALA A 166 -11.95 -11.64 -2.04
N SER A 167 -11.62 -11.33 -0.79
CA SER A 167 -10.88 -12.23 0.10
C SER A 167 -11.79 -13.01 1.04
N ALA A 168 -11.59 -14.33 1.12
CA ALA A 168 -12.23 -15.16 2.15
C ALA A 168 -11.76 -14.78 3.57
N TYR A 169 -10.55 -14.22 3.71
CA TYR A 169 -10.02 -13.80 5.00
C TYR A 169 -10.58 -12.44 5.45
N TYR A 170 -10.86 -11.54 4.51
CA TYR A 170 -11.49 -10.24 4.73
C TYR A 170 -12.86 -10.14 4.03
N PRO A 171 -13.89 -10.86 4.49
CA PRO A 171 -15.14 -11.05 3.76
C PRO A 171 -16.13 -9.85 3.83
N SER A 172 -15.64 -8.62 3.98
CA SER A 172 -16.47 -7.41 4.10
C SER A 172 -15.79 -6.23 3.44
N THR A 173 -16.48 -5.55 2.53
CA THR A 173 -16.02 -4.33 1.87
C THR A 173 -16.62 -3.06 2.50
N ARG A 174 -17.19 -3.16 3.71
CA ARG A 174 -17.93 -2.09 4.40
C ARG A 174 -17.24 -0.71 4.35
N PHE A 175 -15.92 -0.70 4.44
CA PHE A 175 -15.13 0.53 4.51
C PHE A 175 -14.60 1.03 3.17
N HIS A 176 -14.68 0.20 2.12
CA HIS A 176 -13.96 0.41 0.88
C HIS A 176 -14.40 1.69 0.15
N ALA A 177 -15.70 1.84 -0.12
CA ALA A 177 -16.22 3.02 -0.80
C ALA A 177 -15.85 4.34 -0.07
N ALA A 178 -15.98 4.36 1.26
CA ALA A 178 -15.60 5.52 2.07
C ALA A 178 -14.08 5.76 2.05
N ALA A 179 -13.26 4.71 2.00
CA ALA A 179 -11.80 4.83 1.89
C ALA A 179 -11.38 5.40 0.52
N VAL A 180 -12.01 4.97 -0.57
CA VAL A 180 -11.77 5.51 -1.92
C VAL A 180 -12.10 7.01 -1.97
N VAL A 181 -13.28 7.40 -1.46
CA VAL A 181 -13.69 8.83 -1.38
C VAL A 181 -12.70 9.64 -0.55
N ALA A 182 -12.34 9.14 0.64
CA ALA A 182 -11.39 9.82 1.53
C ALA A 182 -10.00 9.95 0.88
N ALA A 183 -9.49 8.90 0.24
CA ALA A 183 -8.20 8.92 -0.43
C ALA A 183 -8.17 9.91 -1.61
N ARG A 184 -9.25 9.99 -2.40
CA ARG A 184 -9.38 10.96 -3.49
C ARG A 184 -9.41 12.39 -2.96
N ALA A 185 -10.21 12.67 -1.93
CA ALA A 185 -10.28 13.98 -1.29
C ALA A 185 -8.93 14.37 -0.64
N TRP A 186 -8.26 13.40 -0.01
CA TRP A 186 -6.92 13.59 0.55
C TRP A 186 -5.90 13.94 -0.53
N ALA A 187 -5.90 13.22 -1.66
CA ALA A 187 -4.95 13.43 -2.75
C ALA A 187 -5.10 14.82 -3.37
N ALA A 188 -6.34 15.27 -3.60
CA ALA A 188 -6.65 16.62 -4.06
C ALA A 188 -6.16 17.68 -3.07
N ARG A 189 -6.44 17.51 -1.77
CA ARG A 189 -6.00 18.45 -0.72
C ARG A 189 -4.49 18.58 -0.62
N GLU A 190 -3.76 17.47 -0.73
CA GLU A 190 -2.30 17.46 -0.64
C GLU A 190 -1.62 17.72 -2.00
N GLY A 191 -2.37 17.89 -3.11
CA GLY A 191 -1.81 18.17 -4.43
C GLY A 191 -0.96 17.04 -5.02
N VAL A 192 -1.29 15.79 -4.69
CA VAL A 192 -0.62 14.59 -5.22
C VAL A 192 -1.49 13.92 -6.28
N ALA A 193 -0.86 13.26 -7.25
CA ALA A 193 -1.61 12.55 -8.29
C ALA A 193 -2.36 11.36 -7.68
N TYR A 194 -3.60 11.13 -8.10
CA TYR A 194 -4.43 10.03 -7.63
C TYR A 194 -4.54 8.96 -8.71
N VAL A 195 -3.92 7.81 -8.47
CA VAL A 195 -3.91 6.68 -9.40
C VAL A 195 -5.07 5.76 -9.03
N ASP A 196 -6.20 5.92 -9.74
CA ASP A 196 -7.41 5.16 -9.48
C ASP A 196 -7.33 3.75 -10.07
N VAL A 197 -7.04 2.75 -9.24
CA VAL A 197 -6.90 1.35 -9.67
C VAL A 197 -8.24 0.60 -9.71
N GLU A 198 -9.32 1.18 -9.17
CA GLU A 198 -10.64 0.54 -9.09
C GLU A 198 -11.13 0.02 -10.46
N PRO A 199 -11.10 0.81 -11.56
CA PRO A 199 -11.60 0.35 -12.85
C PRO A 199 -10.78 -0.78 -13.47
N LEU A 200 -9.52 -0.92 -13.06
CA LEU A 200 -8.61 -1.94 -13.57
C LEU A 200 -8.76 -3.25 -12.78
N VAL A 201 -8.87 -3.15 -11.45
CA VAL A 201 -8.83 -4.29 -10.53
C VAL A 201 -10.21 -4.91 -10.34
N SER A 202 -11.29 -4.12 -10.18
CA SER A 202 -12.63 -4.65 -9.87
C SER A 202 -13.15 -5.67 -10.90
N PRO A 203 -13.03 -5.44 -12.22
CA PRO A 203 -13.41 -6.43 -13.22
C PRO A 203 -12.57 -7.71 -13.21
N ARG A 204 -11.41 -7.68 -12.53
CA ARG A 204 -10.38 -8.74 -12.55
C ARG A 204 -10.21 -9.44 -11.22
N LEU A 205 -11.07 -9.19 -10.23
CA LEU A 205 -10.98 -9.82 -8.92
C LEU A 205 -10.98 -11.35 -8.96
N ALA A 206 -11.65 -11.96 -9.95
CA ALA A 206 -11.64 -13.40 -10.17
C ALA A 206 -10.29 -13.95 -10.67
N THR A 207 -9.41 -13.08 -11.20
CA THR A 207 -8.05 -13.43 -11.65
C THR A 207 -7.00 -13.24 -10.55
N CYS A 208 -7.37 -12.57 -9.45
CA CYS A 208 -6.50 -12.43 -8.30
C CYS A 208 -6.18 -13.80 -7.70
N ASN A 209 -5.11 -13.84 -6.91
CA ASN A 209 -4.64 -15.06 -6.27
C ASN A 209 -5.72 -15.70 -5.36
N PRO A 210 -5.49 -16.94 -4.89
CA PRO A 210 -6.46 -17.64 -4.05
C PRO A 210 -6.81 -16.93 -2.72
N ASP A 211 -6.00 -15.98 -2.24
CA ASP A 211 -6.35 -15.19 -1.05
C ASP A 211 -7.29 -14.01 -1.33
N GLY A 212 -7.52 -13.68 -2.60
CA GLY A 212 -8.44 -12.66 -3.06
C GLY A 212 -7.97 -11.22 -2.84
N LEU A 213 -6.69 -11.02 -2.55
CA LEU A 213 -6.06 -9.70 -2.40
C LEU A 213 -5.01 -9.45 -3.48
N HIS A 214 -4.11 -10.41 -3.73
CA HIS A 214 -2.95 -10.17 -4.58
C HIS A 214 -3.25 -10.38 -6.06
N TRP A 215 -2.62 -9.56 -6.87
CA TRP A 215 -2.99 -9.33 -8.26
C TRP A 215 -2.46 -10.40 -9.21
N SER A 216 -3.18 -10.57 -10.33
CA SER A 216 -2.66 -11.27 -11.50
C SER A 216 -1.57 -10.44 -12.19
N TRP A 217 -0.78 -11.10 -13.03
CA TRP A 217 0.22 -10.40 -13.85
C TRP A 217 -0.38 -9.35 -14.79
N GLU A 218 -1.60 -9.59 -15.28
CA GLU A 218 -2.35 -8.60 -16.07
C GLU A 218 -2.63 -7.33 -15.25
N VAL A 219 -3.14 -7.50 -14.02
CA VAL A 219 -3.42 -6.36 -13.14
C VAL A 219 -2.13 -5.61 -12.77
N HIS A 220 -1.02 -6.31 -12.53
CA HIS A 220 0.28 -5.65 -12.31
C HIS A 220 0.72 -4.79 -13.51
N ALA A 221 0.55 -5.30 -14.73
CA ALA A 221 0.89 -4.56 -15.95
C ALA A 221 0.05 -3.29 -16.06
N LEU A 222 -1.28 -3.41 -15.95
CA LEU A 222 -2.22 -2.30 -16.07
C LEU A 222 -2.01 -1.22 -14.99
N VAL A 223 -1.79 -1.64 -13.72
CA VAL A 223 -1.52 -0.70 -12.62
C VAL A 223 -0.18 -0.01 -12.81
N GLY A 224 0.85 -0.73 -13.30
CA GLY A 224 2.16 -0.15 -13.58
C GLY A 224 2.10 0.92 -14.66
N GLU A 225 1.38 0.65 -15.75
CA GLU A 225 1.12 1.61 -16.84
C GLU A 225 0.38 2.85 -16.34
N LEU A 226 -0.69 2.67 -15.55
CA LEU A 226 -1.46 3.76 -14.99
C LEU A 226 -0.65 4.61 -14.01
N ALA A 227 0.17 3.98 -13.16
CA ALA A 227 1.04 4.69 -12.23
C ALA A 227 2.09 5.53 -12.97
N ALA A 228 2.70 4.98 -14.02
CA ALA A 228 3.66 5.70 -14.85
C ALA A 228 3.04 6.92 -15.54
N SER A 229 1.82 6.81 -16.09
CA SER A 229 1.16 7.94 -16.77
C SER A 229 0.93 9.14 -15.85
N HIS A 230 0.55 8.89 -14.58
CA HIS A 230 0.34 9.94 -13.59
C HIS A 230 1.66 10.58 -13.14
N LEU A 231 2.75 9.81 -13.05
CA LEU A 231 4.06 10.35 -12.66
C LEU A 231 4.78 11.06 -13.81
N ALA A 232 4.54 10.68 -15.07
CA ALA A 232 5.11 11.34 -16.24
C ALA A 232 4.49 12.73 -16.50
N SER A 233 3.20 12.91 -16.20
CA SER A 233 2.41 14.12 -16.52
C SER A 233 2.86 15.42 -15.82
N LYS A 234 3.74 15.35 -14.81
CA LYS A 234 4.23 16.53 -14.06
C LYS A 234 5.61 17.04 -14.51
N LYS A 235 6.19 16.53 -15.60
CA LYS A 235 7.47 16.99 -16.16
C LYS A 235 7.36 18.20 -17.12
N SER A 236 6.22 18.89 -17.18
CA SER A 236 5.98 20.05 -18.07
C SER A 236 5.89 21.35 -17.31
#